data_AF-A0A820UEG6-F1
#
_entry.id   AF-A0A820UEG6-F1
#
_cell.length_a   1.000
_cell.length_b   1.000
_cell.length_c   1.000
_cell.angle_alpha   90.00
_cell.angle_beta   90.00
_cell.angle_gamma   90.00
#
_symmetry.space_group_name_H-M   'P 1'
#
loop_
_entity.id
_entity.type
_entity.pdbx_description
1 polymer ?
#
loop_
_entity_poly.entity_id
_entity_poly.type
_entity_poly.pdbx_seq_one_letter_code
_entity_poly.pdbx_strand_id
1 'polypeptide(L)'
;MQEDFHTYLLERESRIVILWIQSNYIPVVLKEALKYDVVGPEFIWILSSSISLDSFDRSYEKLIGLLTVEPVAGISVSASINATLLDAAYKVWQKYESETFPVSSKVHSYALFAFDTTWLLAQSLQKLCSTTKTNSSSSSSSSSSPSSSSCLSFNELSFCFDRRFSQSNLLLNTINQIEFLGVSGPVKFDSNDLTDRVNGSYYYVQNLQSFANGLHFVPVLKYGSSNDWTPIEQTNTILWPGNSSTIPNDHPMITGKILHITVFESMPFTMITDYINEYGYNEQKIIGFIPDLIELLEKRMGFHACIHKAPSNQTYSGLIEAVARGDYDTVFGDVRVTAARKESTAFSHAIFYNSLRVITRRTPDINMDFFYC
;
A
#
# COMPACT_ATOMS: atom_id res chain seq x y z
N MET A 1 0.23 -10.49 21.87
CA MET A 1 0.38 -10.32 20.41
C MET A 1 -0.90 -9.80 19.74
N GLN A 2 -2.11 -10.11 20.22
CA GLN A 2 -3.37 -9.68 19.59
C GLN A 2 -3.84 -8.27 20.00
N GLU A 3 -3.60 -7.85 21.26
CA GLU A 3 -3.80 -6.45 21.72
C GLU A 3 -2.81 -5.45 21.08
N ASP A 4 -1.74 -5.96 20.48
CA ASP A 4 -0.66 -5.17 19.87
C ASP A 4 -1.07 -4.65 18.49
N PHE A 5 -1.76 -5.45 17.67
CA PHE A 5 -2.05 -5.10 16.27
C PHE A 5 -2.98 -3.90 16.09
N HIS A 6 -4.06 -3.83 16.87
CA HIS A 6 -5.01 -2.71 16.82
C HIS A 6 -4.36 -1.41 17.30
N THR A 7 -3.73 -1.47 18.48
CA THR A 7 -3.03 -0.34 19.09
C THR A 7 -1.93 0.17 18.15
N TYR A 8 -1.16 -0.73 17.57
CA TYR A 8 -0.10 -0.40 16.62
C TYR A 8 -0.59 0.32 15.37
N LEU A 9 -1.74 -0.06 14.81
CA LEU A 9 -2.28 0.62 13.62
C LEU A 9 -2.87 2.00 13.96
N LEU A 10 -3.53 2.13 15.12
CA LEU A 10 -4.13 3.40 15.52
C LEU A 10 -3.11 4.45 15.99
N GLU A 11 -2.02 4.03 16.64
CA GLU A 11 -0.94 4.92 17.11
C GLU A 11 -0.09 5.48 15.96
N ARG A 12 -0.14 4.87 14.78
CA ARG A 12 0.60 5.34 13.60
C ARG A 12 -0.21 6.40 12.87
N GLU A 13 0.49 7.34 12.24
CA GLU A 13 -0.15 8.36 11.40
C GLU A 13 -0.63 7.81 10.06
N SER A 14 -0.03 6.72 9.57
CA SER A 14 -0.41 6.16 8.27
C SER A 14 -1.73 5.41 8.34
N ARG A 15 -2.56 5.60 7.31
CA ARG A 15 -3.82 4.87 7.10
C ARG A 15 -3.76 3.90 5.92
N ILE A 16 -2.56 3.58 5.43
CA ILE A 16 -2.35 2.62 4.34
C ILE A 16 -1.71 1.36 4.89
N VAL A 17 -2.36 0.21 4.68
CA VAL A 17 -1.88 -1.10 5.10
C VAL A 17 -1.59 -1.94 3.86
N ILE A 18 -0.34 -2.39 3.72
CA ILE A 18 0.05 -3.36 2.70
C ILE A 18 0.19 -4.73 3.37
N LEU A 19 -0.73 -5.64 3.06
CA LEU A 19 -0.72 -7.00 3.60
C LEU A 19 -0.17 -7.98 2.56
N TRP A 20 1.13 -8.25 2.66
CA TRP A 20 1.84 -9.16 1.74
C TRP A 20 2.15 -10.50 2.38
N ILE A 21 1.15 -11.38 2.40
CA ILE A 21 1.24 -12.73 3.00
C ILE A 21 0.65 -13.80 2.06
N GLN A 22 0.73 -15.08 2.44
CA GLN A 22 0.08 -16.15 1.68
C GLN A 22 -1.45 -16.01 1.73
N SER A 23 -2.11 -16.28 0.60
CA SER A 23 -3.54 -15.98 0.38
C SER A 23 -4.49 -16.69 1.36
N ASN A 24 -4.10 -17.85 1.87
CA ASN A 24 -4.83 -18.61 2.89
C ASN A 24 -4.93 -17.89 4.25
N TYR A 25 -3.97 -17.03 4.60
CA TYR A 25 -3.97 -16.29 5.87
C TYR A 25 -4.62 -14.91 5.78
N ILE A 26 -4.80 -14.35 4.57
CA ILE A 26 -5.42 -13.04 4.37
C ILE A 26 -6.81 -12.94 5.02
N PRO A 27 -7.72 -13.92 4.86
CA PRO A 27 -9.05 -13.84 5.49
C PRO A 27 -8.99 -13.82 7.02
N VAL A 28 -7.99 -14.48 7.62
CA VAL A 28 -7.82 -14.52 9.09
C VAL A 28 -7.44 -13.14 9.61
N VAL A 29 -6.46 -12.49 8.97
CA VAL A 29 -6.02 -11.14 9.34
C VAL A 29 -7.13 -10.12 9.12
N LEU A 30 -7.83 -10.19 7.98
CA LEU A 30 -8.93 -9.27 7.69
C LEU A 30 -10.11 -9.41 8.65
N LYS A 31 -10.43 -10.63 9.10
CA LYS A 31 -11.46 -10.84 10.12
C LYS A 31 -11.09 -10.18 11.45
N GLU A 32 -9.83 -10.27 11.85
CA GLU A 32 -9.35 -9.59 13.06
C GLU A 32 -9.34 -8.06 12.87
N ALA A 33 -8.92 -7.57 11.69
CA ALA A 33 -8.95 -6.15 11.37
C ALA A 33 -10.39 -5.58 11.38
N LEU A 34 -11.36 -6.33 10.86
CA LEU A 34 -12.78 -5.97 10.91
C LEU A 34 -13.31 -5.90 12.35
N LYS A 35 -12.92 -6.87 13.20
CA LYS A 35 -13.31 -6.91 14.61
C LYS A 35 -12.84 -5.67 15.38
N TYR A 36 -11.69 -5.13 15.01
CA TYR A 36 -11.09 -3.94 15.61
C TYR A 36 -11.35 -2.64 14.84
N ASP A 37 -12.20 -2.68 13.81
CA ASP A 37 -12.58 -1.52 12.98
C ASP A 37 -11.40 -0.75 12.34
N VAL A 38 -10.34 -1.47 11.95
CA VAL A 38 -9.15 -0.90 11.30
C VAL A 38 -9.10 -1.21 9.80
N VAL A 39 -10.28 -1.31 9.17
CA VAL A 39 -10.45 -1.44 7.71
C VAL A 39 -11.10 -0.16 7.19
N GLY A 40 -12.11 -0.23 6.32
CA GLY A 40 -12.81 0.96 5.84
C GLY A 40 -13.78 1.54 6.88
N PRO A 41 -14.02 2.87 6.87
CA PRO A 41 -13.59 3.85 5.87
C PRO A 41 -12.23 4.51 6.13
N GLU A 42 -11.64 4.33 7.32
CA GLU A 42 -10.45 5.09 7.72
C GLU A 42 -9.14 4.52 7.18
N PHE A 43 -9.07 3.23 6.84
CA PHE A 43 -7.86 2.59 6.32
C PHE A 43 -8.03 2.10 4.88
N ILE A 44 -6.98 2.29 4.09
CA ILE A 44 -6.80 1.68 2.77
C ILE A 44 -5.98 0.42 2.94
N TRP A 45 -6.48 -0.70 2.40
CA TRP A 45 -5.78 -1.98 2.45
C TRP A 45 -5.45 -2.47 1.04
N ILE A 46 -4.19 -2.85 0.85
CA ILE A 46 -3.65 -3.44 -0.38
C ILE A 46 -3.16 -4.84 -0.05
N LEU A 47 -3.75 -5.84 -0.71
CA LEU A 47 -3.52 -7.26 -0.45
C LEU A 47 -2.67 -7.88 -1.57
N SER A 48 -1.93 -8.94 -1.25
CA SER A 48 -1.20 -9.74 -2.24
C SER A 48 -2.10 -10.60 -3.16
N SER A 49 -3.35 -10.85 -2.77
CA SER A 49 -4.28 -11.69 -3.52
C SER A 49 -5.74 -11.44 -3.10
N SER A 50 -6.65 -11.66 -4.04
CA SER A 50 -8.09 -11.71 -3.83
C SER A 50 -8.48 -12.87 -2.92
N ILE A 51 -9.55 -12.64 -2.15
CA ILE A 51 -10.07 -13.60 -1.18
C ILE A 51 -11.48 -14.01 -1.55
N SER A 52 -11.88 -15.22 -1.15
CA SER A 52 -13.30 -15.58 -1.13
C SER A 52 -14.01 -14.76 -0.04
N LEU A 53 -15.12 -14.16 -0.44
CA LEU A 53 -15.99 -13.37 0.44
C LEU A 53 -17.02 -14.26 1.18
N ASP A 54 -17.12 -15.54 0.84
CA ASP A 54 -18.10 -16.47 1.41
C ASP A 54 -17.93 -16.65 2.92
N SER A 55 -16.73 -16.37 3.45
CA SER A 55 -16.39 -16.56 4.86
C SER A 55 -16.71 -15.35 5.77
N PHE A 56 -17.32 -14.27 5.27
CA PHE A 56 -17.50 -13.02 5.99
C PHE A 56 -18.98 -12.67 6.25
N ASP A 57 -19.55 -13.04 7.39
CA ASP A 57 -20.94 -12.66 7.67
C ASP A 57 -21.11 -11.14 7.95
N ARG A 58 -21.69 -10.40 6.99
CA ARG A 58 -22.35 -9.08 7.20
C ARG A 58 -21.49 -7.84 7.42
N SER A 59 -20.16 -7.92 7.42
CA SER A 59 -19.26 -6.74 7.47
C SER A 59 -18.68 -6.33 6.10
N TYR A 60 -19.32 -6.76 5.02
CA TYR A 60 -18.87 -6.58 3.64
C TYR A 60 -18.67 -5.13 3.24
N GLU A 61 -19.53 -4.21 3.69
CA GLU A 61 -19.44 -2.80 3.29
C GLU A 61 -18.13 -2.15 3.71
N LYS A 62 -17.56 -2.55 4.86
CA LYS A 62 -16.25 -2.06 5.33
C LYS A 62 -15.07 -2.59 4.51
N LEU A 63 -15.29 -3.64 3.71
CA LEU A 63 -14.32 -4.19 2.78
C LEU A 63 -14.38 -3.52 1.40
N ILE A 64 -15.41 -2.70 1.12
CA ILE A 64 -15.46 -1.94 -0.12
C ILE A 64 -14.21 -1.06 -0.21
N GLY A 65 -13.57 -1.07 -1.36
CA GLY A 65 -12.34 -0.33 -1.60
C GLY A 65 -11.05 -1.07 -1.27
N LEU A 66 -11.11 -2.34 -0.84
CA LEU A 66 -9.94 -3.22 -0.81
C LEU A 66 -9.28 -3.26 -2.19
N LEU A 67 -7.96 -3.18 -2.21
CA LEU A 67 -7.14 -3.35 -3.40
C LEU A 67 -6.36 -4.65 -3.32
N THR A 68 -6.13 -5.29 -4.46
CA THR A 68 -5.24 -6.46 -4.57
C THR A 68 -4.24 -6.20 -5.68
N VAL A 69 -3.01 -6.68 -5.57
CA VAL A 69 -2.02 -6.65 -6.65
C VAL A 69 -1.69 -8.08 -7.04
N GLU A 70 -2.12 -8.49 -8.22
CA GLU A 70 -1.98 -9.88 -8.68
C GLU A 70 -1.21 -9.97 -10.00
N PRO A 71 -0.47 -11.07 -10.25
CA PRO A 71 0.16 -11.31 -11.53
C PRO A 71 -0.90 -11.61 -12.59
N VAL A 72 -0.74 -11.02 -13.76
CA VAL A 72 -1.70 -11.15 -14.86
C VAL A 72 -1.73 -12.58 -15.37
N ALA A 73 -2.90 -13.21 -15.37
CA ALA A 73 -3.22 -14.35 -16.23
C ALA A 73 -4.21 -13.90 -17.30
N GLY A 74 -4.19 -14.53 -18.48
CA GLY A 74 -5.05 -14.11 -19.60
C GLY A 74 -6.53 -14.07 -19.23
N ILE A 75 -6.98 -15.01 -18.38
CA ILE A 75 -8.34 -15.02 -17.79
C ILE A 75 -8.62 -13.76 -16.97
N SER A 76 -7.65 -13.30 -16.17
CA SER A 76 -7.82 -12.17 -15.24
C SER A 76 -8.02 -10.82 -15.92
N VAL A 77 -7.54 -10.68 -17.16
CA VAL A 77 -7.60 -9.44 -17.94
C VAL A 77 -8.37 -9.61 -19.25
N SER A 78 -9.17 -10.68 -19.37
CA SER A 78 -9.95 -11.00 -20.57
C SER A 78 -9.12 -11.06 -21.87
N ALA A 79 -7.84 -11.42 -21.76
CA ALA A 79 -6.97 -11.64 -22.91
C ALA A 79 -7.22 -13.03 -23.51
N SER A 80 -6.71 -13.25 -24.73
CA SER A 80 -6.78 -14.55 -25.39
C SER A 80 -6.04 -15.63 -24.59
N ILE A 81 -6.68 -16.79 -24.46
CA ILE A 81 -6.11 -17.98 -23.81
C ILE A 81 -6.41 -19.21 -24.66
N ASN A 82 -5.65 -20.29 -24.44
CA ASN A 82 -5.95 -21.59 -25.00
C ASN A 82 -7.03 -22.32 -24.18
N ALA A 83 -8.29 -21.92 -24.38
CA ALA A 83 -9.42 -22.43 -23.60
C ALA A 83 -9.65 -23.94 -23.79
N THR A 84 -9.36 -24.48 -24.98
CA THR A 84 -9.50 -25.93 -25.26
C THR A 84 -8.46 -26.74 -24.48
N LEU A 85 -7.22 -26.25 -24.40
CA LEU A 85 -6.17 -26.86 -23.58
C LEU A 85 -6.50 -26.79 -22.09
N LEU A 86 -7.02 -25.65 -21.62
CA LEU A 86 -7.42 -25.47 -20.22
C LEU A 86 -8.58 -26.40 -19.83
N ASP A 87 -9.61 -26.51 -20.66
CA ASP A 87 -10.73 -27.43 -20.42
C ASP A 87 -10.27 -28.90 -20.40
N ALA A 88 -9.37 -29.28 -21.31
CA ALA A 88 -8.77 -30.60 -21.30
C ALA A 88 -7.97 -30.86 -20.02
N ALA A 89 -7.18 -29.88 -19.55
CA ALA A 89 -6.44 -29.96 -18.31
C ALA A 89 -7.36 -30.13 -17.09
N TYR A 90 -8.46 -29.37 -17.03
CA TYR A 90 -9.47 -29.51 -15.96
C TYR A 90 -10.14 -30.87 -15.98
N LYS A 91 -10.48 -31.43 -17.15
CA LYS A 91 -11.04 -32.79 -17.26
C LYS A 91 -10.08 -33.86 -16.74
N VAL A 92 -8.78 -33.73 -17.04
CA VAL A 92 -7.75 -34.66 -16.55
C VAL A 92 -7.59 -34.52 -15.04
N TRP A 93 -7.48 -33.29 -14.52
CA TRP A 93 -7.37 -33.03 -13.08
C TRP A 93 -8.58 -33.60 -12.34
N GLN A 94 -9.80 -33.29 -12.78
CA GLN A 94 -11.01 -33.78 -12.15
C GLN A 94 -11.13 -35.32 -12.18
N LYS A 95 -10.62 -35.96 -13.24
CA LYS A 95 -10.67 -37.42 -13.37
C LYS A 95 -9.68 -38.15 -12.47
N TYR A 96 -8.45 -37.65 -12.34
CA TYR A 96 -7.36 -38.38 -11.69
C TYR A 96 -6.99 -37.82 -10.31
N GLU A 97 -7.32 -36.57 -10.02
CA GLU A 97 -6.91 -35.82 -8.82
C GLU A 97 -8.10 -35.01 -8.26
N SER A 98 -9.27 -35.64 -8.16
CA SER A 98 -10.53 -34.97 -7.79
C SER A 98 -10.50 -34.33 -6.40
N GLU A 99 -9.72 -34.88 -5.47
CA GLU A 99 -9.58 -34.37 -4.10
C GLU A 99 -8.89 -33.00 -4.04
N THR A 100 -8.01 -32.71 -5.00
CA THR A 100 -7.28 -31.44 -5.09
C THR A 100 -7.91 -30.47 -6.09
N PHE A 101 -8.94 -30.91 -6.82
CA PHE A 101 -9.65 -30.06 -7.77
C PHE A 101 -10.36 -28.93 -7.02
N PRO A 102 -10.17 -27.66 -7.43
CA PRO A 102 -10.71 -26.54 -6.68
C PRO A 102 -12.24 -26.51 -6.75
N VAL A 103 -12.87 -26.24 -5.60
CA VAL A 103 -14.34 -26.14 -5.46
C VAL A 103 -14.90 -24.98 -6.30
N SER A 104 -14.10 -23.92 -6.50
CA SER A 104 -14.41 -22.85 -7.43
C SER A 104 -13.70 -23.08 -8.76
N SER A 105 -14.31 -22.66 -9.87
CA SER A 105 -13.68 -22.67 -11.19
C SER A 105 -12.49 -21.71 -11.31
N LYS A 106 -12.25 -20.85 -10.32
CA LYS A 106 -11.16 -19.87 -10.31
C LYS A 106 -9.89 -20.51 -9.76
N VAL A 107 -9.00 -20.90 -10.66
CA VAL A 107 -7.66 -21.40 -10.35
C VAL A 107 -6.69 -20.23 -10.18
N HIS A 108 -5.78 -20.33 -9.21
CA HIS A 108 -4.78 -19.30 -8.96
C HIS A 108 -3.80 -19.14 -10.15
N SER A 109 -3.39 -17.92 -10.49
CA SER A 109 -2.53 -17.63 -11.65
C SER A 109 -1.24 -18.46 -11.67
N TYR A 110 -0.58 -18.66 -10.52
CA TYR A 110 0.60 -19.52 -10.41
C TYR A 110 0.39 -20.98 -10.86
N ALA A 111 -0.79 -21.56 -10.69
CA ALA A 111 -1.05 -22.91 -11.20
C ALA A 111 -1.14 -22.92 -12.73
N LEU A 112 -1.71 -21.87 -13.33
CA LEU A 112 -1.70 -21.67 -14.78
C LEU A 112 -0.28 -21.48 -15.30
N PHE A 113 0.56 -20.71 -14.59
CA PHE A 113 1.97 -20.52 -14.95
C PHE A 113 2.77 -21.82 -14.84
N ALA A 114 2.54 -22.62 -13.79
CA ALA A 114 3.19 -23.93 -13.64
C ALA A 114 2.82 -24.89 -14.78
N PHE A 115 1.55 -24.87 -15.20
CA PHE A 115 1.08 -25.64 -16.34
C PHE A 115 1.79 -25.19 -17.64
N ASP A 116 1.75 -23.90 -17.95
CA ASP A 116 2.39 -23.36 -19.16
C ASP A 116 3.92 -23.53 -19.14
N THR A 117 4.56 -23.48 -17.97
CA THR A 117 6.01 -23.75 -17.82
C THR A 117 6.33 -25.19 -18.18
N THR A 118 5.51 -26.15 -17.73
CA THR A 118 5.69 -27.57 -18.06
C THR A 118 5.42 -27.81 -19.55
N TRP A 119 4.41 -27.14 -20.10
CA TRP A 119 4.08 -27.20 -21.53
C TRP A 119 5.19 -26.64 -22.41
N LEU A 120 5.77 -25.51 -22.02
CA LEU A 120 6.95 -24.90 -22.65
C LEU A 120 8.14 -25.85 -22.62
N LEU A 121 8.43 -26.46 -21.47
CA LEU A 121 9.54 -27.42 -21.34
C LEU A 121 9.36 -28.61 -22.28
N ALA A 122 8.15 -29.19 -22.32
CA ALA A 122 7.84 -30.30 -23.22
C ALA A 122 8.04 -29.94 -24.70
N GLN A 123 7.52 -28.79 -25.13
CA GLN A 123 7.72 -28.30 -26.50
C GLN A 123 9.19 -28.02 -26.80
N SER A 124 9.94 -27.48 -25.84
CA SER A 124 11.37 -27.19 -25.97
C SER A 124 12.18 -28.45 -26.20
N LEU A 125 11.93 -29.50 -25.41
CA LEU A 125 12.60 -30.80 -25.57
C LEU A 125 12.22 -31.47 -26.90
N GLN A 126 10.95 -31.39 -27.30
CA GLN A 126 10.49 -31.94 -28.59
C GLN A 126 11.19 -31.25 -29.76
N LYS A 127 11.26 -29.91 -29.75
CA LYS A 127 11.91 -29.12 -30.79
C LYS A 127 13.42 -29.40 -30.84
N LEU A 128 14.08 -29.41 -29.69
CA LEU A 128 15.50 -29.76 -29.55
C LEU A 128 15.83 -31.14 -30.17
N CYS A 129 15.05 -32.16 -29.81
CA CYS A 129 15.23 -33.52 -30.33
C CYS A 129 14.96 -33.62 -31.83
N SER A 130 14.00 -32.85 -32.35
CA SER A 130 13.67 -32.81 -33.77
C SER A 130 14.81 -32.18 -34.59
N THR A 131 15.36 -31.05 -34.12
CA THR A 131 16.51 -30.38 -34.76
C THR A 131 17.79 -31.24 -34.71
N THR A 132 18.01 -31.99 -33.64
CA THR A 132 19.16 -32.90 -33.53
C THR A 132 19.08 -34.04 -34.55
N LYS A 133 17.87 -34.58 -34.79
CA LYS A 133 17.65 -35.61 -35.81
C LYS A 133 17.91 -35.09 -37.23
N THR A 134 17.44 -33.90 -37.57
CA THR A 134 17.63 -33.31 -38.92
C THR A 134 19.10 -33.04 -39.24
N ASN A 135 19.88 -32.56 -38.26
CA ASN A 135 21.31 -32.28 -38.43
C ASN A 135 22.15 -33.57 -38.54
N SER A 136 21.69 -34.67 -37.94
CA SER A 136 22.34 -35.98 -38.04
C SER A 136 22.06 -36.67 -39.40
N SER A 137 20.92 -36.37 -40.03
CA SER A 137 20.57 -36.91 -41.36
C SER A 137 21.23 -36.20 -42.54
N SER A 138 21.74 -34.97 -42.36
CA SER A 138 22.43 -34.19 -43.40
C SER A 138 23.95 -34.43 -43.45
N SER A 139 24.52 -35.14 -42.47
CA SER A 139 25.93 -35.52 -42.41
C SER A 139 26.12 -36.98 -42.82
N SER A 140 25.82 -37.29 -44.08
CA SER A 140 26.07 -38.60 -44.68
C SER A 140 27.54 -38.76 -45.08
N SER A 141 28.37 -39.25 -44.16
CA SER A 141 29.60 -39.98 -44.54
C SER A 141 29.95 -41.05 -43.52
N SER A 142 29.93 -42.30 -44.01
CA SER A 142 30.57 -43.53 -43.51
C SER A 142 30.17 -44.09 -42.14
N SER A 143 29.36 -45.15 -42.20
CA SER A 143 29.60 -46.47 -41.58
C SER A 143 30.20 -46.53 -40.17
N SER A 144 29.48 -46.01 -39.19
CA SER A 144 29.55 -46.54 -37.82
C SER A 144 28.14 -46.70 -37.29
N SER A 145 27.86 -47.86 -36.69
CA SER A 145 26.57 -48.25 -36.11
C SER A 145 25.84 -47.09 -35.44
N PRO A 146 24.51 -46.96 -35.60
CA PRO A 146 23.75 -45.85 -35.06
C PRO A 146 23.65 -46.01 -33.53
N SER A 147 24.70 -45.63 -32.80
CA SER A 147 24.50 -45.19 -31.43
C SER A 147 23.65 -43.94 -31.54
N SER A 148 22.34 -44.11 -31.39
CA SER A 148 21.36 -43.03 -31.29
C SER A 148 21.87 -42.05 -30.25
N SER A 149 22.57 -40.99 -30.67
CA SER A 149 22.98 -39.93 -29.77
C SER A 149 21.68 -39.33 -29.29
N SER A 150 21.30 -39.69 -28.06
CA SER A 150 20.10 -39.17 -27.45
C SER A 150 20.25 -37.66 -27.41
N CYS A 151 19.29 -36.93 -27.99
CA CYS A 151 19.19 -35.48 -27.81
C CYS A 151 19.20 -35.10 -26.32
N LEU A 152 18.83 -36.04 -25.44
CA LEU A 152 18.87 -35.90 -23.99
C LEU A 152 20.16 -36.47 -23.38
N SER A 153 21.32 -36.19 -23.97
CA SER A 153 22.60 -36.71 -23.47
C SER A 153 23.15 -35.87 -22.32
N PHE A 154 23.78 -36.54 -21.36
CA PHE A 154 24.43 -35.93 -20.21
C PHE A 154 25.90 -36.30 -20.25
N ASN A 155 26.76 -35.32 -19.98
CA ASN A 155 28.18 -35.57 -19.76
C ASN A 155 28.35 -36.08 -18.33
N GLU A 156 28.90 -37.27 -18.17
CA GLU A 156 29.29 -37.78 -16.86
C GLU A 156 30.62 -37.14 -16.46
N LEU A 157 30.58 -36.22 -15.49
CA LEU A 157 31.77 -35.81 -14.77
C LEU A 157 31.99 -36.80 -13.61
N SER A 158 33.24 -36.97 -13.21
CA SER A 158 33.71 -38.05 -12.32
C SER A 158 33.13 -38.04 -10.89
N PHE A 159 32.23 -37.10 -10.57
CA PHE A 159 31.57 -36.97 -9.28
C PHE A 159 30.08 -37.28 -9.39
N CYS A 160 29.57 -38.13 -8.49
CA CYS A 160 28.15 -38.28 -8.27
C CYS A 160 27.54 -36.89 -8.07
N PHE A 161 26.45 -36.59 -8.78
CA PHE A 161 25.71 -35.31 -8.82
C PHE A 161 26.17 -34.26 -9.84
N ASP A 162 27.27 -34.44 -10.59
CA ASP A 162 27.69 -33.50 -11.63
C ASP A 162 27.37 -34.03 -13.05
N ARG A 163 26.08 -34.25 -13.32
CA ARG A 163 25.59 -34.61 -14.65
C ARG A 163 25.21 -33.34 -15.40
N ARG A 164 26.11 -32.87 -16.26
CA ARG A 164 25.86 -31.68 -17.07
C ARG A 164 25.10 -32.06 -18.33
N PHE A 165 23.94 -31.46 -18.54
CA PHE A 165 23.20 -31.62 -19.78
C PHE A 165 24.01 -31.08 -20.96
N SER A 166 24.34 -31.94 -21.93
CA SER A 166 25.31 -31.61 -22.99
C SER A 166 24.80 -30.50 -23.91
N GLN A 167 23.49 -30.44 -24.14
CA GLN A 167 22.84 -29.47 -25.04
C GLN A 167 22.22 -28.28 -24.28
N SER A 168 22.70 -27.94 -23.08
CA SER A 168 22.10 -26.90 -22.23
C SER A 168 21.91 -25.55 -22.93
N ASN A 169 22.92 -25.08 -23.67
CA ASN A 169 22.86 -23.80 -24.38
C ASN A 169 21.85 -23.86 -25.54
N LEU A 170 21.78 -24.99 -26.25
CA LEU A 170 20.83 -25.18 -27.33
C LEU A 170 19.39 -25.26 -26.80
N LEU A 171 19.18 -25.90 -25.65
CA LEU A 171 17.88 -25.92 -24.96
C LEU A 171 17.47 -24.52 -24.52
N LEU A 172 18.37 -23.74 -23.89
CA LEU A 172 18.07 -22.36 -23.50
C LEU A 172 17.70 -21.50 -24.71
N ASN A 173 18.47 -21.60 -25.80
CA ASN A 173 18.14 -20.92 -27.05
C ASN A 173 16.80 -21.37 -27.64
N THR A 174 16.47 -22.66 -27.50
CA THR A 174 15.19 -23.21 -27.96
C THR A 174 14.03 -22.67 -27.14
N ILE A 175 14.16 -22.62 -25.82
CA ILE A 175 13.18 -22.03 -24.88
C ILE A 175 12.92 -20.57 -25.25
N ASN A 176 13.98 -19.78 -25.45
CA ASN A 176 13.87 -18.35 -25.79
C ASN A 176 13.21 -18.09 -27.15
N GLN A 177 13.15 -19.09 -28.04
CA GLN A 177 12.55 -18.99 -29.37
C GLN A 177 11.13 -19.57 -29.46
N ILE A 178 10.63 -20.19 -28.39
CA ILE A 178 9.27 -20.74 -28.38
C ILE A 178 8.28 -19.64 -28.03
N GLU A 179 7.27 -19.53 -28.87
CA GLU A 179 6.11 -18.65 -28.71
C GLU A 179 4.86 -19.51 -28.85
N PHE A 180 3.94 -19.43 -27.88
CA PHE A 180 2.69 -20.16 -27.94
C PHE A 180 1.58 -19.45 -27.16
N LEU A 181 0.33 -19.77 -27.50
CA LEU A 181 -0.82 -19.40 -26.70
C LEU A 181 -1.05 -20.47 -25.62
N GLY A 182 -0.73 -20.13 -24.38
CA GLY A 182 -0.89 -20.98 -23.20
C GLY A 182 -2.25 -20.81 -22.53
N VAL A 183 -2.45 -21.51 -21.42
CA VAL A 183 -3.66 -21.37 -20.59
C VAL A 183 -3.64 -20.09 -19.76
N SER A 184 -2.46 -19.53 -19.50
CA SER A 184 -2.25 -18.25 -18.81
C SER A 184 -2.15 -17.05 -19.75
N GLY A 185 -2.29 -17.25 -21.07
CA GLY A 185 -2.19 -16.23 -22.11
C GLY A 185 -1.03 -16.49 -23.09
N PRO A 186 -0.68 -15.50 -23.94
CA PRO A 186 0.47 -15.59 -24.84
C PRO A 186 1.79 -15.67 -24.03
N VAL A 187 2.64 -16.65 -24.35
CA VAL A 187 3.94 -16.87 -23.70
C VAL A 187 5.04 -16.70 -24.73
N LYS A 188 6.02 -15.83 -24.41
CA LYS A 188 7.20 -15.55 -25.23
C LYS A 188 8.26 -14.91 -24.35
N PHE A 189 9.52 -15.24 -24.60
CA PHE A 189 10.67 -14.63 -23.92
C PHE A 189 11.38 -13.65 -24.85
N ASP A 190 11.89 -12.57 -24.28
CA ASP A 190 12.85 -11.67 -24.93
C ASP A 190 14.10 -11.60 -24.05
N SER A 191 15.27 -11.76 -24.64
CA SER A 191 16.56 -11.65 -23.93
C SER A 191 16.83 -10.26 -23.35
N ASN A 192 16.13 -9.22 -23.84
CA ASN A 192 16.29 -7.84 -23.38
C ASN A 192 15.28 -7.42 -22.31
N ASP A 193 14.22 -8.21 -22.09
CA ASP A 193 13.16 -7.88 -21.13
C ASP A 193 13.32 -8.73 -19.88
N LEU A 194 13.21 -8.11 -18.70
CA LEU A 194 13.30 -8.81 -17.40
C LEU A 194 12.04 -9.64 -17.10
N THR A 195 11.07 -9.62 -18.01
CA THR A 195 9.75 -10.19 -17.84
C THR A 195 9.53 -11.32 -18.85
N ASP A 196 8.80 -12.35 -18.42
CA ASP A 196 8.43 -13.52 -19.21
C ASP A 196 7.37 -13.25 -20.29
N ARG A 197 7.12 -11.96 -20.60
CA ARG A 197 6.05 -11.48 -21.46
C ARG A 197 6.48 -10.23 -22.25
N VAL A 198 6.89 -10.44 -23.50
CA VAL A 198 7.49 -9.45 -24.44
C VAL A 198 6.61 -8.23 -24.75
N ASN A 199 5.31 -8.27 -24.47
CA ASN A 199 4.42 -7.15 -24.72
C ASN A 199 3.17 -7.29 -23.84
N GLY A 200 3.21 -6.77 -22.62
CA GLY A 200 2.16 -7.16 -21.67
C GLY A 200 1.98 -6.31 -20.43
N SER A 201 0.81 -6.51 -19.86
CA SER A 201 0.52 -6.24 -18.45
C SER A 201 1.16 -7.36 -17.61
N TYR A 202 2.01 -7.00 -16.64
CA TYR A 202 2.66 -7.91 -15.71
C TYR A 202 1.81 -8.14 -14.46
N TYR A 203 1.29 -7.04 -13.91
CA TYR A 203 0.44 -7.04 -12.73
C TYR A 203 -0.84 -6.28 -13.02
N TYR A 204 -1.89 -6.60 -12.27
CA TYR A 204 -3.13 -5.86 -12.29
C TYR A 204 -3.59 -5.59 -10.87
N VAL A 205 -4.27 -4.46 -10.69
CA VAL A 205 -4.95 -4.14 -9.45
C VAL A 205 -6.40 -4.52 -9.59
N GLN A 206 -6.94 -5.31 -8.66
CA GLN A 206 -8.39 -5.43 -8.50
C GLN A 206 -8.87 -4.55 -7.36
N ASN A 207 -10.03 -3.93 -7.54
CA ASN A 207 -10.72 -3.17 -6.52
C ASN A 207 -12.01 -3.90 -6.14
N LEU A 208 -12.26 -4.04 -4.84
CA LEU A 208 -13.48 -4.65 -4.33
C LEU A 208 -14.63 -3.64 -4.37
N GLN A 209 -15.61 -3.89 -5.23
CA GLN A 209 -16.72 -2.98 -5.50
C GLN A 209 -18.07 -3.64 -5.24
N SER A 210 -19.08 -2.82 -4.97
CA SER A 210 -20.45 -3.28 -4.71
C SER A 210 -21.31 -3.21 -5.96
N PHE A 211 -21.97 -4.32 -6.27
CA PHE A 211 -22.92 -4.48 -7.38
C PHE A 211 -24.26 -5.03 -6.86
N ALA A 212 -25.28 -5.03 -7.72
CA ALA A 212 -26.62 -5.51 -7.36
C ALA A 212 -26.66 -7.00 -6.91
N ASN A 213 -25.68 -7.79 -7.37
CA ASN A 213 -25.52 -9.21 -7.06
C ASN A 213 -24.50 -9.50 -5.95
N GLY A 214 -23.93 -8.47 -5.30
CA GLY A 214 -22.97 -8.60 -4.21
C GLY A 214 -21.66 -7.86 -4.48
N LEU A 215 -20.65 -8.16 -3.66
CA LEU A 215 -19.31 -7.60 -3.82
C LEU A 215 -18.47 -8.43 -4.78
N HIS A 216 -17.79 -7.75 -5.71
CA HIS A 216 -16.91 -8.41 -6.67
C HIS A 216 -15.60 -7.65 -6.83
N PHE A 217 -14.50 -8.41 -6.95
CA PHE A 217 -13.22 -7.86 -7.36
C PHE A 217 -13.23 -7.57 -8.86
N VAL A 218 -13.04 -6.31 -9.22
CA VAL A 218 -13.01 -5.85 -10.61
C VAL A 218 -11.62 -5.32 -10.93
N PRO A 219 -11.00 -5.74 -12.04
CA PRO A 219 -9.68 -5.27 -12.43
C PRO A 219 -9.77 -3.80 -12.86
N VAL A 220 -8.98 -2.92 -12.22
CA VAL A 220 -9.02 -1.45 -12.42
C VAL A 220 -7.77 -0.92 -13.11
N LEU A 221 -6.58 -1.35 -12.67
CA LEU A 221 -5.29 -0.90 -13.19
C LEU A 221 -4.46 -2.07 -13.69
N LYS A 222 -3.56 -1.80 -14.64
CA LYS A 222 -2.52 -2.72 -15.11
C LYS A 222 -1.16 -2.03 -15.02
N TYR A 223 -0.16 -2.78 -14.56
CA TYR A 223 1.24 -2.42 -14.66
C TYR A 223 1.85 -3.20 -15.81
N GLY A 224 2.59 -2.54 -16.70
CA GLY A 224 3.12 -3.17 -17.90
C GLY A 224 4.38 -2.51 -18.41
N SER A 225 4.64 -2.66 -19.71
CA SER A 225 5.83 -2.18 -20.41
C SER A 225 6.11 -0.68 -20.31
N SER A 226 5.13 0.14 -19.92
CA SER A 226 5.34 1.57 -19.62
C SER A 226 6.04 1.81 -18.28
N ASN A 227 6.32 0.75 -17.50
CA ASN A 227 6.81 0.81 -16.12
C ASN A 227 5.93 1.67 -15.19
N ASP A 228 4.63 1.75 -15.48
CA ASP A 228 3.67 2.55 -14.73
C ASP A 228 2.30 1.87 -14.65
N TRP A 229 1.49 2.27 -13.67
CA TRP A 229 0.11 1.83 -13.51
C TRP A 229 -0.82 2.63 -14.42
N THR A 230 -1.48 1.94 -15.33
CA THR A 230 -2.45 2.53 -16.26
C THR A 230 -3.83 1.91 -16.08
N PRO A 231 -4.93 2.64 -16.29
CA PRO A 231 -6.26 2.06 -16.31
C PRO A 231 -6.37 0.94 -17.35
N ILE A 232 -7.08 -0.15 -17.01
CA ILE A 232 -7.34 -1.22 -17.97
C ILE A 232 -8.32 -0.74 -19.04
N GLU A 233 -9.39 -0.05 -18.60
CA GLU A 233 -10.34 0.66 -19.45
C GLU A 233 -10.50 2.11 -18.97
N GLN A 234 -10.92 3.01 -19.86
CA GLN A 234 -11.07 4.44 -19.54
C GLN A 234 -12.21 4.70 -18.54
N THR A 235 -13.18 3.79 -18.45
CA THR A 235 -14.33 3.86 -17.54
C THR A 235 -14.04 3.27 -16.17
N ASN A 236 -12.89 2.61 -15.98
CA ASN A 236 -12.55 1.99 -14.72
C ASN A 236 -12.40 3.05 -13.63
N THR A 237 -13.24 2.94 -12.61
CA THR A 237 -13.21 3.81 -11.43
C THR A 237 -12.77 2.99 -10.23
N ILE A 238 -11.91 3.56 -9.39
CA ILE A 238 -11.53 2.97 -8.11
C ILE A 238 -12.53 3.49 -7.07
N LEU A 239 -13.24 2.58 -6.41
CA LEU A 239 -13.98 2.88 -5.21
C LEU A 239 -13.03 2.78 -4.02
N TRP A 240 -13.07 3.78 -3.16
CA TRP A 240 -12.29 3.86 -1.94
C TRP A 240 -13.14 3.43 -0.74
N PRO A 241 -12.47 3.11 0.39
CA PRO A 241 -13.16 2.80 1.65
C PRO A 241 -14.27 3.80 1.98
N GLY A 242 -15.41 3.30 2.46
CA GLY A 242 -16.62 4.12 2.68
C GLY A 242 -17.47 4.37 1.43
N ASN A 243 -17.24 3.60 0.35
CA ASN A 243 -17.96 3.71 -0.92
C ASN A 243 -17.83 5.11 -1.56
N SER A 244 -16.62 5.68 -1.50
CA SER A 244 -16.32 7.00 -2.06
C SER A 244 -15.52 6.90 -3.36
N SER A 245 -15.73 7.84 -4.29
CA SER A 245 -14.85 8.04 -5.45
C SER A 245 -13.71 9.02 -5.17
N THR A 246 -13.72 9.69 -4.01
CA THR A 246 -12.65 10.60 -3.60
C THR A 246 -11.49 9.81 -3.01
N ILE A 247 -10.28 10.09 -3.47
CA ILE A 247 -9.06 9.50 -2.92
C ILE A 247 -8.98 9.87 -1.42
N PRO A 248 -8.87 8.90 -0.49
CA PRO A 248 -8.76 9.17 0.94
C PRO A 248 -7.42 9.84 1.24
N ASN A 249 -7.37 10.56 2.36
CA ASN A 249 -6.09 11.00 2.90
C ASN A 249 -5.30 9.81 3.41
N ASP A 250 -3.98 9.90 3.35
CA ASP A 250 -3.04 8.93 3.89
C ASP A 250 -2.89 9.01 5.42
N HIS A 251 -3.49 10.03 6.03
CA HIS A 251 -3.51 10.30 7.47
C HIS A 251 -4.94 10.33 8.05
N PRO A 252 -5.10 10.12 9.37
CA PRO A 252 -6.39 10.24 10.04
C PRO A 252 -7.02 11.62 9.85
N MET A 253 -8.33 11.62 9.61
CA MET A 253 -9.11 12.85 9.52
C MET A 253 -9.48 13.34 10.92
N ILE A 254 -9.22 14.62 11.22
CA ILE A 254 -9.53 15.22 12.53
C ILE A 254 -10.97 15.76 12.63
N THR A 255 -11.72 15.75 11.52
CA THR A 255 -13.10 16.25 11.45
C THR A 255 -14.01 15.44 12.38
N GLY A 256 -14.81 16.14 13.20
CA GLY A 256 -15.72 15.56 14.19
C GLY A 256 -15.05 15.06 15.47
N LYS A 257 -13.72 15.12 15.59
CA LYS A 257 -12.99 14.73 16.81
C LYS A 257 -12.91 15.90 17.78
N ILE A 258 -12.96 15.61 19.07
CA ILE A 258 -12.69 16.60 20.13
C ILE A 258 -11.19 16.62 20.37
N LEU A 259 -10.57 17.78 20.23
CA LEU A 259 -9.15 17.99 20.52
C LEU A 259 -9.00 18.69 21.87
N HIS A 260 -8.23 18.08 22.76
CA HIS A 260 -7.81 18.64 24.04
C HIS A 260 -6.61 19.56 23.81
N ILE A 261 -6.89 20.86 23.71
CA ILE A 261 -5.89 21.88 23.39
C ILE A 261 -5.50 22.59 24.68
N THR A 262 -4.21 22.64 25.02
CA THR A 262 -3.74 23.46 26.14
C THR A 262 -3.18 24.79 25.65
N VAL A 263 -3.45 25.86 26.40
CA VAL A 263 -2.97 27.22 26.10
C VAL A 263 -2.26 27.83 27.31
N PHE A 264 -1.18 28.57 27.03
CA PHE A 264 -0.48 29.38 28.01
C PHE A 264 -1.04 30.79 28.08
N GLU A 265 -1.19 31.33 29.29
CA GLU A 265 -1.49 32.74 29.51
C GLU A 265 -0.26 33.59 29.16
N SER A 266 -0.33 34.34 28.05
CA SER A 266 0.76 35.18 27.54
C SER A 266 0.16 36.38 26.82
N MET A 267 0.22 37.56 27.43
CA MET A 267 -0.30 38.80 26.84
C MET A 267 0.58 39.25 25.64
N PRO A 268 -0.01 39.62 24.48
CA PRO A 268 -1.44 39.75 24.18
C PRO A 268 -2.06 38.53 23.47
N PHE A 269 -1.33 37.41 23.36
CA PHE A 269 -1.72 36.24 22.57
C PHE A 269 -2.87 35.44 23.21
N THR A 270 -2.81 35.24 24.52
CA THR A 270 -3.82 34.55 25.32
C THR A 270 -3.96 35.27 26.64
N MET A 271 -5.15 35.74 26.94
CA MET A 271 -5.50 36.51 28.12
C MET A 271 -6.74 35.91 28.75
N ILE A 272 -6.90 36.13 30.05
CA ILE A 272 -8.06 35.64 30.78
C ILE A 272 -8.80 36.85 31.33
N THR A 273 -10.09 36.90 31.02
CA THR A 273 -10.99 37.90 31.59
C THR A 273 -12.05 37.17 32.41
N ASP A 274 -12.37 37.74 33.56
CA ASP A 274 -13.56 37.35 34.29
C ASP A 274 -14.79 38.01 33.64
N TYR A 275 -15.88 37.28 33.53
CA TYR A 275 -17.18 37.81 33.14
C TYR A 275 -18.28 37.19 34.00
N ILE A 276 -19.37 37.93 34.17
CA ILE A 276 -20.53 37.45 34.90
C ILE A 276 -21.45 36.78 33.87
N ASN A 277 -21.71 35.49 34.05
CA ASN A 277 -22.61 34.76 33.17
C ASN A 277 -24.08 35.19 33.38
N GLU A 278 -24.99 34.71 32.55
CA GLU A 278 -26.43 35.04 32.60
C GLU A 278 -27.11 34.65 33.93
N TYR A 279 -26.46 33.79 34.72
CA TYR A 279 -26.92 33.30 36.02
C TYR A 279 -26.25 34.00 37.21
N GLY A 280 -25.41 35.02 36.97
CA GLY A 280 -24.74 35.80 38.01
C GLY A 280 -23.46 35.18 38.58
N TYR A 281 -22.95 34.10 38.00
CA TYR A 281 -21.68 33.48 38.41
C TYR A 281 -20.50 34.09 37.65
N ASN A 282 -19.38 34.27 38.35
CA ASN A 282 -18.12 34.65 37.73
C ASN A 282 -17.53 33.45 36.98
N GLU A 283 -17.38 33.59 35.68
CA GLU A 283 -16.71 32.63 34.81
C GLU A 283 -15.47 33.25 34.17
N GLN A 284 -14.48 32.40 33.89
CA GLN A 284 -13.25 32.81 33.22
C GLN A 284 -13.37 32.55 31.73
N LYS A 285 -13.15 33.59 30.92
CA LYS A 285 -13.09 33.48 29.46
C LYS A 285 -11.67 33.69 28.98
N ILE A 286 -11.21 32.76 28.15
CA ILE A 286 -9.93 32.88 27.45
C ILE A 286 -10.17 33.71 26.19
N ILE A 287 -9.46 34.82 26.05
CA ILE A 287 -9.56 35.76 24.94
C ILE A 287 -8.17 36.06 24.36
N GLY A 288 -8.11 36.53 23.11
CA GLY A 288 -6.86 36.93 22.46
C GLY A 288 -6.67 36.24 21.11
N PHE A 289 -5.50 36.45 20.52
CA PHE A 289 -5.17 35.93 19.19
C PHE A 289 -5.24 34.40 19.10
N ILE A 290 -4.81 33.67 20.14
CA ILE A 290 -4.75 32.20 20.10
C ILE A 290 -6.14 31.56 20.12
N PRO A 291 -7.07 31.91 21.03
CA PRO A 291 -8.46 31.46 20.96
C PRO A 291 -9.13 31.74 19.60
N ASP A 292 -8.94 32.94 19.05
CA ASP A 292 -9.50 33.32 17.74
C ASP A 292 -8.94 32.43 16.60
N LEU A 293 -7.64 32.10 16.67
CA LEU A 293 -7.00 31.19 15.74
C LEU A 293 -7.56 29.76 15.87
N ILE A 294 -7.77 29.28 17.09
CA ILE A 294 -8.35 27.95 17.34
C ILE A 294 -9.76 27.88 16.76
N GLU A 295 -10.61 28.89 16.98
CA GLU A 295 -11.96 28.96 16.42
C GLU A 295 -11.95 28.93 14.87
N LEU A 296 -11.04 29.68 14.25
CA LEU A 296 -10.86 29.66 12.80
C LEU A 296 -10.43 28.28 12.27
N LEU A 297 -9.53 27.61 12.98
CA LEU A 297 -9.06 26.27 12.65
C LEU A 297 -10.17 25.24 12.84
N GLU A 298 -10.94 25.34 13.92
CA GLU A 298 -12.10 24.51 14.21
C GLU A 298 -13.11 24.58 13.07
N LYS A 299 -13.46 25.79 12.64
CA LYS A 299 -14.38 26.01 11.52
C LYS A 299 -13.86 25.49 10.17
N ARG A 300 -12.55 25.58 9.93
CA ARG A 300 -11.94 25.17 8.66
C ARG A 300 -11.73 23.65 8.56
N MET A 301 -11.31 23.02 9.65
CA MET A 301 -10.92 21.60 9.67
C MET A 301 -12.02 20.71 10.26
N GLY A 302 -13.02 21.30 10.91
CA GLY A 302 -14.24 20.64 11.39
C GLY A 302 -14.04 19.75 12.61
N PHE A 303 -12.96 19.92 13.38
CA PHE A 303 -12.83 19.29 14.71
C PHE A 303 -13.62 20.09 15.76
N HIS A 304 -13.59 19.68 17.02
CA HIS A 304 -14.15 20.41 18.15
C HIS A 304 -13.06 20.76 19.16
N ALA A 305 -12.92 22.03 19.52
CA ALA A 305 -11.86 22.46 20.43
C ALA A 305 -12.29 22.38 21.90
N CYS A 306 -11.57 21.61 22.71
CA CYS A 306 -11.67 21.65 24.17
C CYS A 306 -10.44 22.35 24.74
N ILE A 307 -10.56 23.64 25.05
CA ILE A 307 -9.42 24.47 25.46
C ILE A 307 -9.22 24.38 26.98
N HIS A 308 -8.03 23.98 27.39
CA HIS A 308 -7.58 23.87 28.78
C HIS A 308 -6.58 24.98 29.10
N LYS A 309 -6.79 25.68 30.20
CA LYS A 309 -5.78 26.60 30.75
C LYS A 309 -4.62 25.78 31.32
N ALA A 310 -3.39 26.08 30.89
CA ALA A 310 -2.20 25.52 31.51
C ALA A 310 -2.11 25.88 33.01
N PRO A 311 -1.75 24.94 33.90
CA PRO A 311 -1.52 25.23 35.30
C PRO A 311 -0.47 26.34 35.50
N SER A 312 -0.69 27.24 36.45
CA SER A 312 0.18 28.41 36.69
C SER A 312 1.63 28.06 37.06
N ASN A 313 1.89 26.83 37.50
CA ASN A 313 3.21 26.33 37.86
C ASN A 313 3.92 25.57 36.72
N GLN A 314 3.29 25.40 35.56
CA GLN A 314 3.88 24.69 34.43
C GLN A 314 4.89 25.57 33.69
N THR A 315 5.88 24.96 33.06
CA THR A 315 6.78 25.64 32.11
C THR A 315 6.40 25.28 30.68
N TYR A 316 6.83 26.09 29.70
CA TYR A 316 6.67 25.73 28.28
C TYR A 316 7.21 24.34 27.95
N SER A 317 8.34 23.94 28.53
CA SER A 317 8.88 22.60 28.30
C SER A 317 8.00 21.53 28.97
N GLY A 318 7.49 21.78 30.18
CA GLY A 318 6.58 20.87 30.86
C GLY A 318 5.23 20.69 30.15
N LEU A 319 4.75 21.68 29.37
CA LEU A 319 3.57 21.48 28.51
C LEU A 319 3.88 20.64 27.28
N ILE A 320 5.06 20.82 26.68
CA ILE A 320 5.49 19.98 25.57
C ILE A 320 5.64 18.53 26.03
N GLU A 321 6.16 18.30 27.22
CA GLU A 321 6.20 16.96 27.83
C GLU A 321 4.80 16.42 28.12
N ALA A 322 3.84 17.26 28.54
CA ALA A 322 2.45 16.84 28.74
C ALA A 322 1.78 16.38 27.43
N VAL A 323 2.05 17.06 26.31
CA VAL A 323 1.64 16.59 24.98
C VAL A 323 2.32 15.28 24.60
N ALA A 324 3.63 15.17 24.84
CA ALA A 324 4.36 13.93 24.55
C ALA A 324 3.84 12.72 25.35
N ARG A 325 3.28 12.94 26.54
CA ARG A 325 2.64 11.91 27.37
C ARG A 325 1.18 11.63 27.00
N GLY A 326 0.58 12.44 26.12
CA GLY A 326 -0.83 12.32 25.72
C GLY A 326 -1.82 12.93 26.72
N ASP A 327 -1.38 13.78 27.64
CA ASP A 327 -2.31 14.49 28.56
C ASP A 327 -3.16 15.54 27.79
N TYR A 328 -2.60 16.06 26.71
CA TYR A 328 -3.23 16.99 25.77
C TYR A 328 -2.85 16.59 24.35
N ASP A 329 -3.73 16.82 23.39
CA ASP A 329 -3.46 16.50 21.99
C ASP A 329 -2.51 17.52 21.36
N THR A 330 -2.56 18.79 21.80
CA THR A 330 -1.74 19.86 21.23
C THR A 330 -1.64 21.09 22.14
N VAL A 331 -0.60 21.89 21.93
CA VAL A 331 -0.37 23.16 22.63
C VAL A 331 -0.42 24.31 21.63
N PHE A 332 -1.21 25.33 21.93
CA PHE A 332 -1.20 26.60 21.19
C PHE A 332 -0.69 27.74 22.07
N GLY A 333 0.28 28.49 21.55
CA GLY A 333 0.85 29.62 22.26
C GLY A 333 2.15 30.13 21.62
N ASP A 334 2.82 31.03 22.30
CA ASP A 334 4.13 31.59 21.96
C ASP A 334 5.29 30.61 22.25
N VAL A 335 5.14 29.36 21.81
CA VAL A 335 6.12 28.30 22.04
C VAL A 335 7.29 28.43 21.07
N ARG A 336 8.48 28.71 21.60
CA ARG A 336 9.71 28.68 20.79
C ARG A 336 10.03 27.24 20.35
N VAL A 337 10.18 27.07 19.03
CA VAL A 337 10.68 25.85 18.40
C VAL A 337 12.19 25.72 18.66
N THR A 338 12.61 24.62 19.29
CA THR A 338 14.02 24.32 19.57
C THR A 338 14.32 22.87 19.19
N ALA A 339 15.59 22.54 18.95
CA ALA A 339 15.99 21.16 18.62
C ALA A 339 15.56 20.17 19.72
N ALA A 340 15.84 20.49 20.99
CA ALA A 340 15.48 19.63 22.12
C ALA A 340 13.98 19.34 22.21
N ARG A 341 13.10 20.30 21.90
CA ARG A 341 11.64 20.08 21.90
C ARG A 341 11.16 19.26 20.72
N LYS A 342 11.84 19.36 19.57
CA LYS A 342 11.53 18.56 18.38
C LYS A 342 11.85 17.08 18.54
N GLU A 343 12.71 16.73 19.49
CA GLU A 343 13.02 15.32 19.80
C GLU A 343 11.81 14.61 20.44
N SER A 344 11.00 15.33 21.22
CA SER A 344 9.87 14.76 21.95
C SER A 344 8.51 14.94 21.28
N THR A 345 8.34 15.98 20.45
CA THR A 345 7.04 16.33 19.85
C THR A 345 7.19 16.96 18.47
N ALA A 346 6.20 16.76 17.60
CA ALA A 346 6.12 17.44 16.30
C ALA A 346 5.73 18.93 16.47
N PHE A 347 6.23 19.78 15.55
CA PHE A 347 5.90 21.21 15.50
C PHE A 347 5.41 21.59 14.10
N SER A 348 4.40 22.46 14.04
CA SER A 348 3.98 23.10 12.81
C SER A 348 5.02 24.10 12.29
N HIS A 349 4.78 24.63 11.09
CA HIS A 349 5.52 25.78 10.60
C HIS A 349 5.26 27.00 11.52
N ALA A 350 6.32 27.77 11.79
CA ALA A 350 6.21 28.95 12.63
C ALA A 350 5.26 29.99 12.02
N ILE A 351 4.25 30.40 12.79
CA ILE A 351 3.25 31.39 12.37
C ILE A 351 3.84 32.81 12.43
N PHE A 352 4.76 33.05 13.37
CA PHE A 352 5.48 34.31 13.53
C PHE A 352 6.99 34.08 13.59
N TYR A 353 7.75 34.89 12.85
CA TYR A 353 9.20 34.96 12.99
C TYR A 353 9.56 35.87 14.16
N ASN A 354 10.39 35.37 15.07
CA ASN A 354 10.85 36.15 16.20
C ASN A 354 11.95 37.13 15.80
N SER A 355 11.96 38.31 16.40
CA SER A 355 13.08 39.26 16.32
C SER A 355 13.45 39.68 17.75
N LEU A 356 14.75 39.73 18.05
CA LEU A 356 15.22 40.25 19.32
C LEU A 356 15.25 41.77 19.25
N ARG A 357 14.60 42.43 20.20
CA ARG A 357 14.53 43.89 20.27
C ARG A 357 15.03 44.35 21.64
N VAL A 358 15.80 45.44 21.65
CA VAL A 358 16.24 46.09 22.89
C VAL A 358 15.27 47.22 23.19
N ILE A 359 14.61 47.14 24.34
CA ILE A 359 13.73 48.20 24.84
C ILE A 359 14.53 49.00 25.85
N THR A 360 14.69 50.29 25.59
CA THR A 360 15.32 51.24 26.53
C THR A 360 14.30 52.26 26.99
N ARG A 361 14.47 52.75 28.22
CA ARG A 361 13.66 53.86 28.74
C ARG A 361 13.97 55.10 27.92
N ARG A 362 12.95 55.70 27.31
CA ARG A 362 13.07 57.03 26.71
C ARG A 362 13.43 58.02 27.82
N THR A 363 14.63 58.57 27.78
CA THR A 363 14.99 59.74 28.61
C THR A 363 14.28 60.97 28.06
N PRO A 364 13.63 61.79 28.91
CA PRO A 364 13.11 63.08 28.48
C PRO A 364 14.26 63.98 28.01
N ASP A 365 14.02 64.81 27.00
CA ASP A 365 15.00 65.76 26.49
C ASP A 365 15.35 66.77 27.60
N ILE A 366 16.59 66.73 28.09
CA ILE A 366 17.10 67.75 29.01
C ILE A 366 17.44 68.96 28.14
N ASN A 367 16.59 69.99 28.18
CA ASN A 367 16.92 71.29 27.60
C ASN A 367 18.00 71.94 28.47
N MET A 368 19.28 71.73 28.15
CA MET A 368 20.37 72.45 28.78
C MET A 368 20.42 73.86 28.18
N ASP A 369 19.83 74.83 28.88
CA ASP A 369 20.06 76.25 28.61
C ASP A 369 21.53 76.58 28.89
N PHE A 370 22.36 76.60 27.83
CA PHE A 370 23.73 77.11 27.88
C PHE A 370 23.76 78.65 27.89
N PHE A 371 23.11 79.28 28.88
CA PHE A 371 23.28 80.70 29.13
C PHE A 371 23.30 81.01 30.62
N TYR A 372 24.47 80.84 31.22
CA TYR A 372 24.94 81.69 32.32
C TYR A 372 26.45 81.93 32.11
N CYS A 373 26.79 83.15 31.70
CA CYS A 373 28.08 83.78 32.02
C CYS A 373 27.96 84.48 33.37
#